data_AF-A0A962RIX7-F1
#
_entry.id   AF-A0A962RIX7-F1
#
_cell.length_a   1.000
_cell.length_b   1.000
_cell.length_c   1.000
_cell.angle_alpha   90.00
_cell.angle_beta   90.00
_cell.angle_gamma   90.00
#
_symmetry.space_group_name_H-M   'P 1'
#
loop_
_entity.id
_entity.type
_entity.pdbx_description
1 polymer ?
#
loop_
_entity_poly.entity_id
_entity_poly.type
_entity_poly.pdbx_seq_one_letter_code
_entity_poly.pdbx_strand_id
1 'polypeptide(L)'
;MQNRVLWLEWAALFVAFPVLAFMEWLPVSKFLVFGVPVLYALLVYRLSRQGLKPDAASPRRSVSLQELPIVRIIALSVLLVLLARLMLGNGWFGLPRYRPELWLLIMCLYPLVSALPQEFLYRRFYMWRYARLFPAGESSGNAMLLSNAVLFSLLHLMYDNALALIVTFIGGALFAWSYQRSGRLRWVWLEHAVYGQVIFTSGLGRYFYEPTPSL
;
A
#
# COMPACT_ATOMS: atom_id res chain seq x y z
N MET A 1 6.93 -11.46 -27.20
CA MET A 1 6.18 -10.18 -27.29
C MET A 1 5.37 -9.89 -26.03
N GLN A 2 4.64 -10.85 -25.49
CA GLN A 2 3.78 -10.66 -24.29
C GLN A 2 4.50 -10.10 -23.04
N ASN A 3 5.72 -10.56 -22.74
CA ASN A 3 6.49 -10.03 -21.60
C ASN A 3 6.91 -8.56 -21.80
N ARG A 4 7.14 -8.12 -23.05
CA ARG A 4 7.47 -6.71 -23.33
C ARG A 4 6.27 -5.81 -23.03
N VAL A 5 5.07 -6.24 -23.43
CA VAL A 5 3.82 -5.51 -23.13
C VAL A 5 3.61 -5.40 -21.61
N LEU A 6 3.84 -6.49 -20.87
CA LEU A 6 3.75 -6.48 -19.40
C LEU A 6 4.76 -5.54 -18.75
N TRP A 7 6.01 -5.50 -19.21
CA TRP A 7 7.00 -4.55 -18.70
C TRP A 7 6.65 -3.10 -19.01
N LEU A 8 6.12 -2.81 -20.20
CA LEU A 8 5.65 -1.46 -20.55
C LEU A 8 4.46 -1.04 -19.69
N GLU A 9 3.47 -1.92 -19.51
CA GLU A 9 2.32 -1.69 -18.62
C GLU A 9 2.78 -1.46 -17.16
N TRP A 10 3.70 -2.30 -16.68
CA TRP A 10 4.31 -2.18 -15.36
C TRP A 10 5.02 -0.83 -15.16
N ALA A 11 5.87 -0.46 -16.12
CA ALA A 11 6.62 0.80 -16.04
C ALA A 11 5.68 2.00 -16.14
N ALA A 12 4.69 1.96 -17.02
CA ALA A 12 3.70 3.02 -17.16
C ALA A 12 2.91 3.25 -15.86
N LEU A 13 2.36 2.19 -15.26
CA LEU A 13 1.47 2.30 -14.11
C LEU A 13 2.19 2.60 -12.80
N PHE A 14 3.35 1.97 -12.57
CA PHE A 14 3.98 1.97 -11.25
C PHE A 14 5.23 2.85 -11.15
N VAL A 15 5.80 3.28 -12.28
CA VAL A 15 7.00 4.13 -12.29
C VAL A 15 6.69 5.47 -12.96
N ALA A 16 6.35 5.47 -14.25
CA ALA A 16 6.12 6.70 -15.00
C ALA A 16 4.96 7.50 -14.41
N PHE A 17 3.82 6.88 -14.12
CA PHE A 17 2.65 7.60 -13.62
C PHE A 17 2.90 8.29 -12.26
N PRO A 18 3.42 7.61 -11.21
CA PRO A 18 3.77 8.29 -9.96
C PRO A 18 4.85 9.37 -10.11
N VAL A 19 5.90 9.12 -10.92
CA VAL A 19 7.00 10.09 -11.12
C VAL A 19 6.52 11.32 -11.87
N LEU A 20 5.74 11.16 -12.95
CA LEU A 20 5.20 12.28 -13.72
C LEU A 20 4.20 13.11 -12.91
N ALA A 21 3.41 12.46 -12.04
CA ALA A 21 2.54 13.15 -11.10
C ALA A 21 3.33 13.94 -10.05
N PHE A 22 4.43 13.38 -9.54
CA PHE A 22 5.31 14.07 -8.59
C PHE A 22 6.03 15.27 -9.23
N MET A 23 6.48 15.15 -10.48
CA MET A 23 7.13 16.24 -11.23
C MET A 23 6.14 17.33 -11.68
N GLU A 24 4.86 17.24 -11.31
CA GLU A 24 3.78 18.14 -11.71
C GLU A 24 3.56 18.25 -13.23
N TRP A 25 4.13 17.32 -14.02
CA TRP A 25 3.91 17.24 -15.47
C TRP A 25 2.49 16.77 -15.81
N LEU A 26 1.79 16.20 -14.83
CA LEU A 26 0.37 15.90 -14.88
C LEU A 26 -0.34 16.76 -13.83
N PRO A 27 -1.23 17.70 -14.21
CA PRO A 27 -1.98 18.53 -13.27
C PRO A 27 -3.14 17.72 -12.66
N VAL A 28 -2.82 16.63 -11.98
CA VAL A 28 -3.78 15.69 -11.40
C VAL A 28 -3.75 15.80 -9.88
N SER A 29 -4.93 15.78 -9.25
CA SER A 29 -5.01 15.75 -7.78
C SER A 29 -4.39 14.46 -7.24
N LYS A 30 -3.84 14.50 -6.02
CA LYS A 30 -3.26 13.31 -5.35
C LYS A 30 -4.20 12.10 -5.31
N PHE A 31 -5.51 12.35 -5.30
CA PHE A 31 -6.55 11.30 -5.40
C PHE A 31 -6.56 10.59 -6.76
N LEU A 32 -6.32 11.31 -7.85
CA LEU A 32 -6.26 10.74 -9.20
C LEU A 32 -4.96 9.96 -9.45
N VAL A 33 -3.86 10.32 -8.76
CA VAL A 33 -2.55 9.65 -8.86
C VAL A 33 -2.61 8.17 -8.50
N PHE A 34 -3.51 7.76 -7.59
CA PHE A 34 -3.75 6.34 -7.34
C PHE A 34 -5.07 5.84 -7.92
N GLY A 35 -6.09 6.71 -8.07
CA GLY A 35 -7.40 6.34 -8.56
C GLY A 35 -7.38 5.76 -9.98
N VAL A 36 -6.65 6.38 -10.91
CA VAL A 36 -6.58 5.91 -12.31
C VAL A 36 -5.93 4.52 -12.42
N PRO A 37 -4.75 4.25 -11.81
CA PRO A 37 -4.19 2.90 -11.77
C PRO A 37 -5.09 1.85 -11.13
N VAL A 38 -5.81 2.21 -10.05
CA VAL A 38 -6.77 1.30 -9.41
C VAL A 38 -7.93 0.95 -10.34
N LEU A 39 -8.51 1.94 -11.03
CA LEU A 39 -9.62 1.71 -11.97
C LEU A 39 -9.17 0.85 -13.16
N TYR A 40 -7.99 1.14 -13.71
CA TYR A 40 -7.38 0.30 -14.75
C TYR A 40 -7.21 -1.13 -14.26
N ALA A 41 -6.60 -1.31 -13.09
CA ALA A 41 -6.38 -2.62 -12.50
C ALA A 41 -7.69 -3.38 -12.26
N LEU A 42 -8.73 -2.71 -11.77
CA LEU A 42 -10.06 -3.29 -11.59
C LEU A 42 -10.67 -3.73 -12.92
N LEU A 43 -10.61 -2.90 -13.95
CA LEU A 43 -11.12 -3.22 -15.28
C LEU A 43 -10.41 -4.43 -15.87
N VAL A 44 -9.08 -4.40 -15.92
CA VAL A 44 -8.28 -5.51 -16.45
C VAL A 44 -8.51 -6.79 -15.64
N TYR A 45 -8.53 -6.70 -14.31
CA TYR A 45 -8.79 -7.85 -13.44
C TYR A 45 -10.19 -8.44 -13.68
N ARG A 46 -11.22 -7.61 -13.83
CA ARG A 46 -12.60 -8.06 -14.09
C ARG A 46 -12.71 -8.72 -15.46
N LEU A 47 -12.25 -8.05 -16.53
CA LEU A 47 -12.32 -8.57 -17.89
C LEU A 47 -11.52 -9.88 -18.04
N SER A 48 -10.34 -9.98 -17.44
CA SER A 48 -9.52 -11.20 -17.51
C SER A 48 -10.08 -12.38 -16.72
N ARG A 49 -10.99 -12.12 -15.76
CA ARG A 49 -11.66 -13.17 -14.98
C ARG A 49 -13.07 -13.48 -15.47
N GLN A 50 -13.62 -12.72 -16.42
CA GLN A 50 -14.87 -13.08 -17.08
C GLN A 50 -14.67 -14.41 -17.83
N GLY A 51 -15.43 -15.44 -17.43
CA GLY A 51 -15.34 -16.79 -18.03
C GLY A 51 -14.45 -17.78 -17.28
N LEU A 52 -13.61 -17.33 -16.35
CA LEU A 52 -12.98 -18.23 -15.38
C LEU A 52 -14.02 -18.57 -14.30
N LYS A 53 -14.33 -19.86 -14.10
CA LYS A 53 -15.06 -20.29 -12.89
C LYS A 53 -14.33 -19.66 -11.70
N PRO A 54 -15.04 -19.06 -10.71
CA PRO A 54 -14.37 -18.55 -9.51
C PRO A 54 -13.51 -19.70 -8.99
N ASP A 55 -12.21 -19.46 -8.84
CA ASP A 55 -11.23 -20.50 -8.54
C ASP A 55 -11.80 -21.47 -7.49
N ALA A 56 -12.08 -22.69 -7.93
CA ALA A 56 -12.19 -23.83 -7.02
C ALA A 56 -10.82 -24.12 -6.35
N ALA A 57 -9.77 -23.38 -6.74
CA ALA A 57 -8.38 -23.54 -6.34
C ALA A 57 -7.73 -22.21 -5.91
N SER A 58 -8.29 -21.49 -4.94
CA SER A 58 -7.41 -21.15 -3.83
C SER A 58 -7.55 -22.31 -2.87
N PRO A 59 -6.50 -23.06 -2.47
CA PRO A 59 -6.65 -23.97 -1.36
C PRO A 59 -7.30 -23.15 -0.26
N ARG A 60 -8.49 -23.58 0.18
CA ARG A 60 -9.10 -23.08 1.40
C ARG A 60 -8.20 -23.55 2.53
N ARG A 61 -6.95 -23.09 2.60
CA ARG A 61 -6.18 -23.07 3.82
C ARG A 61 -7.08 -22.30 4.76
N SER A 62 -7.66 -23.01 5.72
CA SER A 62 -8.41 -22.42 6.82
C SER A 62 -7.42 -21.54 7.58
N VAL A 63 -7.21 -20.32 7.10
CA VAL A 63 -6.39 -19.33 7.79
C VAL A 63 -7.21 -18.98 9.02
N SER A 64 -6.85 -19.61 10.14
CA SER A 64 -7.42 -19.35 11.45
C SER A 64 -7.20 -17.87 11.80
N LEU A 65 -8.05 -17.30 12.64
CA LEU A 65 -7.79 -15.99 13.24
C LEU A 65 -6.44 -15.98 13.98
N GLN A 66 -5.95 -17.14 14.39
CA GLN A 66 -4.63 -17.35 15.01
C GLN A 66 -3.45 -17.11 14.05
N GLU A 67 -3.66 -17.08 12.74
CA GLU A 67 -2.62 -16.77 11.74
C GLU A 67 -2.48 -15.26 11.49
N LEU A 68 -3.34 -14.43 12.09
CA LEU A 68 -3.13 -12.99 12.09
C LEU A 68 -1.86 -12.67 12.88
N PRO A 69 -0.96 -11.82 12.35
CA PRO A 69 0.28 -11.46 13.02
C PRO A 69 0.02 -10.43 14.14
N ILE A 70 -0.91 -10.70 15.05
CA ILE A 70 -1.42 -9.78 16.07
C ILE A 70 -0.28 -9.23 16.93
N VAL A 71 0.63 -10.09 17.38
CA VAL A 71 1.80 -9.69 18.18
C VAL A 71 2.66 -8.68 17.42
N ARG A 72 2.93 -8.93 16.13
CA ARG A 72 3.68 -8.01 15.28
C ARG A 72 2.92 -6.71 15.06
N ILE A 73 1.61 -6.78 14.82
CA ILE A 73 0.76 -5.59 14.66
C ILE A 73 0.83 -4.71 15.90
N ILE A 74 0.66 -5.29 17.09
CA ILE A 74 0.77 -4.57 18.36
C ILE A 74 2.17 -4.00 18.54
N ALA A 75 3.22 -4.81 18.35
CA ALA A 75 4.60 -4.38 18.56
C ALA A 75 4.98 -3.21 17.64
N LEU A 76 4.66 -3.29 16.35
CA LEU A 76 4.93 -2.21 15.39
C LEU A 76 4.05 -0.99 15.64
N SER A 77 2.81 -1.17 16.10
CA SER A 77 1.94 -0.05 16.47
C SER A 77 2.50 0.71 17.68
N VAL A 78 2.97 0.00 18.70
CA VAL A 78 3.66 0.60 19.85
C VAL A 78 4.92 1.33 19.40
N LEU A 79 5.73 0.71 18.54
CA LEU A 79 6.94 1.34 17.98
C LEU A 79 6.61 2.64 17.24
N LEU A 80 5.57 2.66 16.41
CA LEU A 80 5.12 3.86 15.68
C LEU A 80 4.67 4.98 16.63
N VAL A 81 3.94 4.64 17.71
CA VAL A 81 3.54 5.62 18.73
C VAL A 81 4.75 6.17 19.49
N LEU A 82 5.71 5.31 19.85
CA LEU A 82 6.96 5.74 20.49
C LEU A 82 7.77 6.65 19.58
N LEU A 83 7.93 6.27 18.30
CA LEU A 83 8.59 7.09 17.30
C LEU A 83 7.90 8.46 17.16
N ALA A 84 6.57 8.50 17.10
CA ALA A 84 5.81 9.74 17.05
C ALA A 84 6.09 10.63 18.26
N ARG A 85 6.11 10.06 19.47
CA ARG A 85 6.40 10.79 20.70
C ARG A 85 7.82 11.37 20.70
N LEU A 86 8.81 10.60 20.24
CA LEU A 86 10.20 11.04 20.16
C LEU A 86 10.40 12.14 19.12
N MET A 87 9.78 12.00 17.94
CA MET A 87 9.94 12.94 16.84
C MET A 87 9.14 14.24 17.00
N LEU A 88 7.95 14.16 17.60
CA LEU A 88 6.99 15.27 17.62
C LEU A 88 6.89 15.96 18.99
N GLY A 89 7.50 15.43 20.05
CA GLY A 89 7.41 15.97 21.39
C GLY A 89 5.94 16.13 21.83
N ASN A 90 5.49 17.37 22.06
CA ASN A 90 4.10 17.68 22.42
C ASN A 90 3.10 17.58 21.26
N GLY A 91 3.57 17.49 20.01
CA GLY A 91 2.75 17.42 18.79
C GLY A 91 2.20 16.02 18.44
N TRP A 92 2.59 14.98 19.18
CA TRP A 92 1.98 13.65 19.07
C TRP A 92 0.48 13.69 19.41
N PHE A 93 -0.31 12.78 18.84
CA PHE A 93 -1.78 12.79 18.93
C PHE A 93 -2.44 14.09 18.44
N GLY A 94 -1.82 14.81 17.49
CA GLY A 94 -2.33 16.09 16.99
C GLY A 94 -3.76 16.02 16.42
N LEU A 95 -4.04 15.03 15.57
CA LEU A 95 -5.38 14.86 14.99
C LEU A 95 -6.45 14.58 16.06
N PRO A 96 -6.30 13.58 16.95
CA PRO A 96 -7.25 13.36 18.05
C PRO A 96 -7.45 14.57 18.98
N ARG A 97 -6.39 15.35 19.26
CA ARG A 97 -6.44 16.47 20.21
C ARG A 97 -7.04 17.74 19.63
N TYR A 98 -6.71 18.06 18.39
CA TYR A 98 -6.99 19.38 17.81
C TYR A 98 -7.98 19.35 16.65
N ARG A 99 -8.22 18.20 16.01
CA ARG A 99 -9.17 18.02 14.90
C ARG A 99 -9.86 16.64 14.96
N PRO A 100 -10.61 16.34 16.04
CA PRO A 100 -11.19 15.01 16.28
C PRO A 100 -12.20 14.59 15.22
N GLU A 101 -12.91 15.53 14.58
CA GLU A 101 -13.87 15.22 13.50
C GLU A 101 -13.15 14.70 12.25
N LEU A 102 -12.06 15.37 11.87
CA LEU A 102 -11.20 14.94 10.77
C LEU A 102 -10.52 13.60 11.11
N TRP A 103 -10.09 13.42 12.36
CA TRP A 103 -9.55 12.14 12.82
C TRP A 103 -10.57 11.00 12.65
N LEU A 104 -11.81 11.17 13.12
CA LEU A 104 -12.88 10.17 12.97
C LEU A 104 -13.16 9.87 11.49
N LEU A 105 -13.25 10.91 10.66
CA LEU A 105 -13.43 10.76 9.21
C LEU A 105 -12.32 9.89 8.59
N ILE A 106 -11.07 10.16 8.96
CA ILE A 106 -9.92 9.36 8.52
C ILE A 106 -10.04 7.93 9.05
N MET A 107 -10.34 7.72 10.35
CA MET A 107 -10.45 6.38 10.93
C MET A 107 -11.49 5.51 10.20
N CYS A 108 -12.59 6.10 9.74
CA CYS A 108 -13.65 5.40 9.02
C CYS A 108 -13.37 5.24 7.51
N LEU A 109 -12.93 6.31 6.83
CA LEU A 109 -12.83 6.31 5.37
C LEU A 109 -11.49 5.80 4.86
N TYR A 110 -10.37 6.07 5.55
CA TYR A 110 -9.04 5.66 5.11
C TYR A 110 -8.92 4.16 4.80
N PRO A 111 -9.45 3.24 5.66
CA PRO A 111 -9.39 1.82 5.37
C PRO A 111 -10.04 1.45 4.03
N LEU A 112 -11.15 2.10 3.67
CA LEU A 112 -11.96 1.74 2.50
C LEU A 112 -11.53 2.46 1.24
N VAL A 113 -11.22 3.76 1.34
CA VAL A 113 -10.94 4.63 0.20
C VAL A 113 -9.46 4.61 -0.18
N SER A 114 -8.58 4.29 0.76
CA SER A 114 -7.13 4.31 0.54
C SER A 114 -6.51 2.92 0.69
N ALA A 115 -6.54 2.33 1.88
CA ALA A 115 -5.80 1.08 2.15
C ALA A 115 -6.30 -0.09 1.28
N LEU A 116 -7.62 -0.28 1.16
CA LEU A 116 -8.18 -1.38 0.34
C LEU A 116 -7.82 -1.26 -1.15
N PRO A 117 -8.03 -0.11 -1.83
CA PRO A 117 -7.60 0.09 -3.21
C PRO A 117 -6.10 -0.11 -3.42
N GLN A 118 -5.27 0.40 -2.50
CA GLN A 118 -3.83 0.23 -2.58
C GLN A 118 -3.43 -1.25 -2.46
N GLU A 119 -3.96 -1.99 -1.49
CA GLU A 119 -3.65 -3.41 -1.35
C GLU A 119 -4.21 -4.23 -2.52
N PHE A 120 -5.35 -3.84 -3.10
CA PHE A 120 -5.85 -4.45 -4.32
C PHE A 120 -4.86 -4.27 -5.47
N LEU A 121 -4.42 -3.03 -5.73
CA LEU A 121 -3.53 -2.69 -6.83
C LEU A 121 -2.15 -3.34 -6.65
N TYR A 122 -1.53 -3.16 -5.49
CA TYR A 122 -0.15 -3.58 -5.25
C TYR A 122 -0.02 -5.04 -4.82
N ARG A 123 -1.03 -5.70 -4.26
CA ARG A 123 -0.89 -7.12 -3.90
C ARG A 123 -1.63 -8.00 -4.86
N ARG A 124 -2.95 -7.86 -4.92
CA ARG A 124 -3.78 -8.77 -5.69
C ARG A 124 -3.54 -8.62 -7.18
N PHE A 125 -3.71 -7.42 -7.72
CA PHE A 125 -3.56 -7.18 -9.14
C PHE A 125 -2.11 -7.35 -9.57
N TYR A 126 -1.16 -6.68 -8.91
CA TYR A 126 0.25 -6.74 -9.25
C TYR A 126 0.79 -8.18 -9.29
N MET A 127 0.62 -8.94 -8.19
CA MET A 127 1.19 -10.29 -8.12
C MET A 127 0.49 -11.27 -9.06
N TRP A 128 -0.79 -11.06 -9.37
CA TRP A 128 -1.49 -11.86 -10.38
C TRP A 128 -1.05 -11.50 -11.81
N ARG A 129 -0.96 -10.20 -12.12
CA ARG A 129 -0.72 -9.69 -13.48
C ARG A 129 0.73 -9.87 -13.91
N TYR A 130 1.67 -9.65 -13.00
CA TYR A 130 3.10 -9.61 -13.31
C TYR A 130 3.90 -10.82 -12.81
N ALA A 131 3.24 -11.86 -12.25
CA ALA A 131 3.93 -13.10 -11.82
C ALA A 131 4.85 -13.67 -12.92
N ARG A 132 4.43 -13.60 -14.19
CA ARG A 132 5.21 -14.10 -15.32
C ARG A 132 6.53 -13.34 -15.55
N LEU A 133 6.64 -12.09 -15.09
CA LEU A 133 7.88 -11.31 -15.15
C LEU A 133 8.90 -11.75 -14.10
N PHE A 134 8.44 -12.45 -13.05
CA PHE A 134 9.25 -12.94 -11.94
C PHE A 134 9.07 -14.47 -11.77
N PRO A 135 9.48 -15.29 -12.77
CA PRO A 135 9.23 -16.73 -12.79
C PRO A 135 9.85 -17.44 -11.58
N ALA A 136 9.19 -18.48 -11.08
CA ALA A 136 9.52 -19.13 -9.81
C ALA A 136 10.90 -19.82 -9.81
N GLY A 137 11.90 -19.13 -9.25
CA GLY A 137 13.09 -19.70 -8.62
C GLY A 137 13.20 -19.19 -7.17
N GLU A 138 14.08 -19.78 -6.36
CA GLU A 138 14.28 -19.38 -4.94
C GLU A 138 14.58 -17.88 -4.78
N SER A 139 15.32 -17.29 -5.72
CA SER A 139 15.64 -15.85 -5.76
C SER A 139 14.52 -14.98 -6.31
N SER A 140 13.57 -15.55 -7.07
CA SER A 140 12.58 -14.80 -7.84
C SER A 140 11.36 -14.37 -7.03
N GLY A 141 11.00 -15.14 -6.00
CA GLY A 141 10.01 -14.72 -5.01
C GLY A 141 10.45 -13.43 -4.28
N ASN A 142 11.73 -13.34 -3.94
CA ASN A 142 12.30 -12.16 -3.28
C ASN A 142 12.36 -10.96 -4.24
N ALA A 143 12.65 -11.17 -5.52
CA ALA A 143 12.68 -10.11 -6.53
C ALA A 143 11.29 -9.46 -6.74
N MET A 144 10.22 -10.27 -6.79
CA MET A 144 8.86 -9.74 -6.92
C MET A 144 8.45 -8.94 -5.68
N LEU A 145 8.78 -9.44 -4.48
CA LEU A 145 8.50 -8.75 -3.21
C LEU A 145 9.25 -7.41 -3.11
N LEU A 146 10.55 -7.41 -3.43
CA LEU A 146 11.36 -6.20 -3.42
C LEU A 146 10.84 -5.18 -4.44
N SER A 147 10.58 -5.63 -5.67
CA SER A 147 9.98 -4.78 -6.70
C SER A 147 8.66 -4.17 -6.22
N ASN A 148 7.80 -4.98 -5.61
CA ASN A 148 6.52 -4.52 -5.08
C ASN A 148 6.64 -3.52 -3.92
N ALA A 149 7.64 -3.70 -3.04
CA ALA A 149 7.93 -2.76 -1.96
C ALA A 149 8.47 -1.41 -2.49
N VAL A 150 9.39 -1.45 -3.45
CA VAL A 150 9.93 -0.24 -4.10
C VAL A 150 8.80 0.53 -4.78
N LEU A 151 7.97 -0.13 -5.59
CA LEU A 151 6.88 0.53 -6.30
C LEU A 151 5.80 1.08 -5.36
N PHE A 152 5.55 0.40 -4.24
CA PHE A 152 4.62 0.90 -3.22
C PHE A 152 5.19 2.16 -2.55
N SER A 153 6.49 2.22 -2.29
CA SER A 153 7.17 3.43 -1.82
C SER A 153 7.13 4.55 -2.86
N LEU A 154 7.34 4.26 -4.15
CA LEU A 154 7.28 5.26 -5.22
C LEU A 154 5.92 5.96 -5.33
N LEU A 155 4.82 5.28 -5.02
CA LEU A 155 3.51 5.94 -4.94
C LEU A 155 3.52 7.13 -3.97
N HIS A 156 4.28 7.00 -2.88
CA HIS A 156 4.34 7.98 -1.80
C HIS A 156 5.29 9.15 -2.10
N LEU A 157 5.90 9.19 -3.30
CA LEU A 157 6.61 10.38 -3.78
C LEU A 157 5.73 11.63 -3.76
N MET A 158 4.41 11.49 -3.97
CA MET A 158 3.46 12.60 -3.94
C MET A 158 3.38 13.37 -2.60
N TYR A 159 3.97 12.83 -1.54
CA TYR A 159 4.07 13.50 -0.23
C TYR A 159 5.34 14.32 -0.07
N ASP A 160 6.28 14.20 -1.01
CA ASP A 160 7.58 14.89 -1.00
C ASP A 160 8.28 14.82 0.37
N ASN A 161 8.35 13.59 0.89
CA ASN A 161 8.84 13.35 2.23
C ASN A 161 9.61 12.03 2.32
N ALA A 162 10.91 12.12 2.65
CA ALA A 162 11.79 10.96 2.75
C ALA A 162 11.33 9.94 3.80
N LEU A 163 10.77 10.39 4.93
CA LEU A 163 10.25 9.48 5.96
C LEU A 163 9.05 8.70 5.43
N ALA A 164 8.15 9.34 4.67
CA ALA A 164 7.04 8.64 4.03
C ALA A 164 7.56 7.54 3.08
N LEU A 165 8.59 7.81 2.28
CA LEU A 165 9.20 6.81 1.40
C LEU A 165 9.80 5.63 2.17
N ILE A 166 10.54 5.88 3.26
CA ILE A 166 11.16 4.84 4.09
C ILE A 166 10.09 3.97 4.77
N VAL A 167 9.12 4.61 5.43
CA VAL A 167 8.04 3.91 6.16
C VAL A 167 7.21 3.07 5.20
N THR A 168 6.92 3.59 4.01
CA THR A 168 6.11 2.88 3.01
C THR A 168 6.90 1.81 2.29
N PHE A 169 8.21 1.94 2.13
CA PHE A 169 9.05 0.84 1.65
C PHE A 169 9.02 -0.34 2.63
N ILE A 170 9.22 -0.09 3.92
CA ILE A 170 9.18 -1.11 4.98
C ILE A 170 7.77 -1.72 5.07
N GLY A 171 6.74 -0.89 5.10
CA GLY A 171 5.34 -1.32 5.09
C GLY A 171 4.99 -2.13 3.84
N GLY A 172 5.43 -1.68 2.67
CA GLY A 172 5.22 -2.35 1.39
C GLY A 172 5.85 -3.75 1.37
N ALA A 173 7.06 -3.91 1.89
CA ALA A 173 7.71 -5.21 2.03
C ALA A 173 6.94 -6.12 3.01
N LEU A 174 6.52 -5.58 4.15
CA LEU A 174 5.73 -6.29 5.16
C LEU A 174 4.39 -6.79 4.59
N PHE A 175 3.66 -5.92 3.90
CA PHE A 175 2.37 -6.22 3.30
C PHE A 175 2.50 -7.22 2.15
N ALA A 176 3.52 -7.07 1.29
CA ALA A 176 3.81 -8.03 0.23
C ALA A 176 4.06 -9.43 0.80
N TRP A 177 4.87 -9.52 1.86
CA TRP A 177 5.12 -10.78 2.58
C TRP A 177 3.84 -11.35 3.21
N SER A 178 3.04 -10.52 3.90
CA SER A 178 1.78 -10.94 4.52
C SER A 178 0.78 -11.48 3.49
N TYR A 179 0.69 -10.82 2.34
CA TYR A 179 -0.17 -11.28 1.25
C TYR A 179 0.34 -12.57 0.62
N GLN A 180 1.65 -12.70 0.38
CA GLN A 180 2.23 -13.93 -0.16
C GLN A 180 1.98 -15.13 0.76
N ARG A 181 2.08 -14.93 2.08
CA ARG A 181 1.87 -16.00 3.07
C ARG A 181 0.40 -16.39 3.24
N SER A 182 -0.49 -15.40 3.23
CA SER A 182 -1.92 -15.62 3.50
C SER A 182 -2.77 -15.87 2.25
N GLY A 183 -2.35 -15.39 1.08
CA GLY A 183 -3.10 -15.37 -0.17
C GLY A 183 -4.39 -14.53 -0.13
N ARG A 184 -4.61 -13.74 0.93
CA ARG A 184 -5.92 -13.13 1.24
C ARG A 184 -5.81 -11.62 1.34
N LEU A 185 -6.43 -10.93 0.38
CA LEU A 185 -6.48 -9.46 0.36
C LEU A 185 -7.08 -8.88 1.64
N ARG A 186 -8.12 -9.52 2.21
CA ARG A 186 -8.78 -9.03 3.42
C ARG A 186 -7.82 -8.88 4.61
N TRP A 187 -6.81 -9.74 4.72
CA TRP A 187 -5.92 -9.75 5.88
C TRP A 187 -4.84 -8.69 5.78
N VAL A 188 -4.19 -8.59 4.62
CA VAL A 188 -3.23 -7.52 4.38
C VAL A 188 -3.90 -6.15 4.39
N TRP A 189 -5.15 -6.05 3.91
CA TRP A 189 -5.95 -4.83 4.01
C TRP A 189 -6.18 -4.41 5.46
N LEU A 190 -6.62 -5.32 6.34
CA LEU A 190 -6.83 -5.01 7.75
C LEU A 190 -5.52 -4.66 8.45
N GLU A 191 -4.43 -5.37 8.14
CA GLU A 191 -3.10 -5.05 8.68
C GLU A 191 -2.65 -3.62 8.27
N HIS A 192 -2.78 -3.28 6.99
CA HIS A 192 -2.47 -1.94 6.49
C HIS A 192 -3.39 -0.89 7.12
N ALA A 193 -4.69 -1.14 7.18
CA ALA A 193 -5.65 -0.23 7.80
C ALA A 193 -5.27 0.11 9.25
N VAL A 194 -4.91 -0.90 10.05
CA VAL A 194 -4.48 -0.69 11.44
C VAL A 194 -3.22 0.17 11.51
N TYR A 195 -2.18 -0.13 10.74
CA TYR A 195 -0.96 0.69 10.78
C TYR A 195 -1.20 2.13 10.31
N GLY A 196 -2.00 2.31 9.26
CA GLY A 196 -2.36 3.65 8.80
C GLY A 196 -3.15 4.43 9.87
N GLN A 197 -4.14 3.79 10.50
CA GLN A 197 -4.88 4.39 11.61
C GLN A 197 -3.95 4.77 12.77
N VAL A 198 -2.97 3.93 13.10
CA VAL A 198 -1.97 4.25 14.13
C VAL A 198 -1.08 5.43 13.72
N ILE A 199 -0.62 5.48 12.46
CA ILE A 199 0.17 6.60 11.92
C ILE A 199 -0.60 7.93 12.01
N PHE A 200 -1.86 7.94 11.56
CA PHE A 200 -2.69 9.15 11.64
C PHE A 200 -3.00 9.55 13.08
N THR A 201 -3.33 8.57 13.92
CA THR A 201 -3.64 8.82 15.32
C THR A 201 -2.41 9.38 16.05
N SER A 202 -1.24 8.75 15.92
CA SER A 202 -0.02 9.13 16.65
C SER A 202 0.53 10.52 16.28
N GLY A 203 0.12 11.08 15.13
CA GLY A 203 0.59 12.37 14.61
C GLY A 203 1.61 12.24 13.47
N LEU A 204 2.14 11.03 13.22
CA LEU A 204 3.03 10.77 12.07
C LEU A 204 2.31 10.95 10.72
N GLY A 205 0.97 10.89 10.72
CA GLY A 205 0.17 11.11 9.51
C GLY A 205 0.46 12.43 8.80
N ARG A 206 1.00 13.46 9.49
CA ARG A 206 1.35 14.74 8.87
C ARG A 206 2.33 14.61 7.70
N TYR A 207 3.24 13.63 7.77
CA TYR A 207 4.16 13.30 6.69
C TYR A 207 3.48 12.64 5.47
N PHE A 208 2.18 12.38 5.55
CA PHE A 208 1.34 11.75 4.55
C PHE A 208 0.18 12.66 4.08
N TYR A 209 0.24 13.96 4.36
CA TYR A 209 -0.68 14.94 3.75
C TYR A 209 -0.11 16.37 3.64
N GLU A 210 0.89 16.74 4.46
CA GLU A 210 1.62 18.01 4.34
C GLU A 210 2.90 17.77 3.53
N PRO A 211 3.13 18.49 2.42
CA PRO A 211 4.47 18.56 1.82
C PRO A 211 5.47 19.08 2.86
N THR A 212 6.71 18.61 2.81
CA THR A 212 7.77 19.18 3.63
C THR A 212 7.90 20.67 3.26
N PRO A 213 7.87 21.62 4.22
CA PRO A 213 8.13 23.02 3.89
C PRO A 213 9.51 23.11 3.21
N SER A 214 9.57 23.69 2.01
CA SER A 214 10.85 24.04 1.40
C SER A 214 11.55 25.02 2.32
N LEU A 215 12.77 24.67 2.76
CA LEU A 215 13.66 25.55 3.51
C LEU A 215 13.95 26.84 2.75
#